data_AF-A0A355F2D5-F1
#
_entry.id   AF-A0A355F2D5-F1
#
_cell.length_a   1.000
_cell.length_b   1.000
_cell.length_c   1.000
_cell.angle_alpha   90.00
_cell.angle_beta   90.00
_cell.angle_gamma   90.00
#
_symmetry.space_group_name_H-M   'P 1'
#
loop_
_entity.id
_entity.type
_entity.pdbx_description
1 polymer ?
#
loop_
_entity_poly.entity_id
_entity_poly.type
_entity_poly.pdbx_seq_one_letter_code
_entity_poly.pdbx_strand_id
1 'polypeptide(L)' 'MHTKLTLRIDEKLIERAKSHAQRSGKSVSKMVEDYFELLPAHAAARTRPLTPIVSSLVGILKGTHLDEEDYRRHLEEKYR' A
#
# COMPACT_ATOMS: atom_id res chain seq x y z
N MET A 1 20.51 -4.23 -14.81
CA MET A 1 20.38 -4.92 -16.11
C MET A 1 18.99 -4.59 -16.64
N HIS A 2 18.85 -4.22 -17.92
CA HIS A 2 17.52 -3.98 -18.52
C HIS A 2 17.12 -5.20 -19.35
N THR A 3 15.93 -5.74 -19.09
CA THR A 3 15.34 -6.85 -19.84
C THR A 3 14.14 -6.35 -20.64
N LYS A 4 13.92 -6.93 -21.83
CA LYS A 4 12.82 -6.52 -22.71
C LYS A 4 11.57 -7.36 -22.41
N LEU A 5 10.48 -6.69 -22.02
CA LEU A 5 9.15 -7.29 -21.93
C LEU A 5 8.34 -6.96 -23.19
N THR A 6 7.79 -7.96 -23.85
CA THR A 6 6.91 -7.80 -25.02
C THR A 6 5.49 -8.19 -24.63
N LEU A 7 4.53 -7.27 -24.75
CA LEU A 7 3.12 -7.49 -24.42
C LEU A 7 2.26 -7.45 -25.67
N ARG A 8 1.22 -8.31 -25.74
CA ARG A 8 0.18 -8.23 -26.77
C ARG A 8 -0.93 -7.33 -26.26
N ILE A 9 -1.11 -6.18 -26.89
CA ILE A 9 -2.04 -5.14 -26.46
C ILE A 9 -2.77 -4.61 -27.70
N ASP A 10 -4.02 -4.18 -27.54
CA ASP A 10 -4.80 -3.51 -28.58
C ASP A 10 -4.12 -2.22 -29.06
N GLU A 11 -4.11 -1.99 -30.37
CA GLU A 11 -3.45 -0.85 -31.01
C GLU A 11 -3.99 0.50 -30.53
N LYS A 12 -5.31 0.63 -30.31
CA LYS A 12 -5.91 1.87 -29.80
C LYS A 12 -5.47 2.15 -28.37
N LEU A 13 -5.18 1.11 -27.58
CA LEU A 13 -4.65 1.28 -26.24
C LEU A 13 -3.17 1.73 -26.27
N ILE A 14 -2.37 1.23 -27.22
CA ILE A 14 -0.98 1.68 -27.43
C ILE A 14 -0.94 3.17 -27.75
N GLU A 15 -1.80 3.65 -28.66
CA GLU A 15 -1.82 5.06 -29.05
C GLU A 15 -2.26 5.99 -27.91
N ARG A 16 -3.25 5.56 -27.11
CA ARG A 16 -3.64 6.30 -25.89
C ARG A 16 -2.49 6.37 -24.89
N ALA A 17 -1.77 5.26 -24.68
CA ALA A 17 -0.64 5.22 -23.77
C ALA A 17 0.49 6.16 -24.22
N LYS A 18 0.84 6.16 -25.51
CA LYS A 18 1.83 7.09 -26.08
C LYS A 18 1.43 8.55 -25.90
N SER A 19 0.17 8.89 -26.21
CA SER A 19 -0.32 10.26 -26.04
C SER A 19 -0.24 10.74 -24.58
N HIS A 20 -0.59 9.86 -23.62
CA HIS A 20 -0.47 10.18 -22.20
C HIS A 20 1.00 10.29 -21.75
N ALA A 21 1.86 9.40 -22.23
CA ALA A 21 3.29 9.40 -21.92
C ALA A 21 3.96 10.70 -22.41
N GLN A 22 3.64 11.15 -23.62
CA GLN A 22 4.16 12.39 -24.19
C GLN A 22 3.75 13.61 -23.36
N ARG A 23 2.49 13.69 -22.93
CA ARG A 23 1.99 14.79 -22.08
C ARG A 23 2.65 14.82 -20.70
N SER A 24 3.03 13.65 -20.18
CA SER A 24 3.70 13.51 -18.88
C SER A 24 5.23 13.56 -18.97
N GLY A 25 5.80 13.75 -20.17
CA GLY A 25 7.26 13.78 -20.38
C GLY A 25 7.95 12.43 -20.14
N LYS A 26 7.21 11.33 -20.19
CA LYS A 26 7.70 9.96 -19.94
C LYS A 26 7.60 9.11 -21.20
N SER A 27 8.38 8.04 -21.26
CA SER A 27 8.16 6.96 -22.24
C SER A 27 7.08 6.01 -21.74
N VAL A 28 6.43 5.28 -22.66
CA VAL A 28 5.49 4.21 -22.30
C VAL A 28 6.19 3.15 -21.45
N SER A 29 7.44 2.81 -21.77
CA SER A 29 8.24 1.89 -20.96
C SER A 29 8.43 2.39 -19.53
N LYS A 30 8.75 3.68 -19.33
CA LYS A 30 8.92 4.24 -17.99
C LYS A 30 7.61 4.25 -17.20
N MET A 31 6.48 4.53 -17.86
CA MET A 31 5.16 4.45 -17.24
C MET A 31 4.83 3.03 -16.76
N VAL A 32 5.19 2.02 -17.54
CA VAL A 32 4.97 0.60 -17.18
C VAL A 32 5.94 0.15 -16.09
N GLU A 33 7.21 0.59 -16.13
CA GLU A 33 8.17 0.36 -15.05
C GLU A 33 7.67 0.93 -13.72
N ASP A 34 7.25 2.19 -13.70
CA ASP A 34 6.69 2.85 -12.50
C ASP A 34 5.47 2.06 -11.96
N TYR A 35 4.62 1.51 -12.85
CA TYR A 35 3.50 0.67 -12.43
C TYR A 35 3.98 -0.68 -11.86
N PHE A 36 4.98 -1.32 -12.45
CA PHE A 36 5.53 -2.57 -11.96
C PHE A 36 6.26 -2.42 -10.62
N GLU A 37 6.83 -1.26 -10.32
CA GLU A 37 7.38 -0.96 -8.99
C GLU A 37 6.31 -0.96 -7.88
N LEU A 38 5.05 -0.71 -8.22
CA LEU A 38 3.93 -0.80 -7.28
C LEU A 38 3.50 -2.25 -7.02
N LEU A 39 3.85 -3.18 -7.91
CA LEU A 39 3.52 -4.58 -7.72
C LEU A 39 4.27 -5.11 -6.50
N PRO A 40 3.57 -5.81 -5.57
CA PRO A 40 4.23 -6.36 -4.40
C PRO A 40 5.34 -7.32 -4.83
N ALA A 41 6.57 -7.00 -4.44
CA ALA A 41 7.73 -7.86 -4.63
C ALA A 41 7.59 -9.12 -3.75
N HIS A 42 6.89 -10.11 -4.27
CA HIS A 42 6.55 -11.36 -3.59
C HIS A 42 5.75 -11.21 -2.29
N ALA A 43 4.82 -12.15 -2.11
CA ALA A 43 4.12 -12.41 -0.88
C ALA A 43 5.04 -12.99 0.23
N ALA A 44 6.23 -12.43 0.42
CA ALA A 44 6.78 -12.41 1.77
C ALA A 44 5.95 -11.34 2.49
N ALA A 45 5.12 -11.81 3.43
CA ALA A 45 4.28 -10.99 4.28
C ALA A 45 4.87 -9.59 4.46
N ARG A 46 4.11 -8.57 4.04
CA ARG A 46 4.37 -7.18 4.43
C ARG A 46 4.17 -7.06 5.94
N THR A 47 5.00 -7.71 6.74
CA THR A 47 5.43 -7.15 8.01
C THR A 47 6.42 -6.06 7.63
N ARG A 48 5.91 -4.95 7.09
CA ARG A 48 6.62 -3.70 7.30
C ARG A 48 6.80 -3.66 8.83
N PRO A 49 8.04 -3.59 9.35
CA PRO A 49 8.23 -3.62 10.79
C PRO A 49 7.34 -2.54 11.37
N LEU A 50 6.47 -2.94 12.30
CA LEU A 50 5.60 -1.98 12.98
C LEU A 50 6.51 -0.89 13.54
N THR A 51 6.09 0.37 13.42
CA THR A 51 6.83 1.43 14.11
C THR A 51 6.90 1.06 15.60
N PRO A 52 7.96 1.45 16.33
CA PRO A 52 8.15 1.00 17.71
C PRO A 52 6.91 1.17 18.60
N ILE A 53 6.19 2.29 18.41
CA ILE A 53 4.94 2.58 19.10
C ILE A 53 3.86 1.55 18.75
N VAL A 54 3.60 1.31 17.46
CA VAL A 54 2.57 0.35 17.03
C VAL A 54 2.94 -1.06 17.47
N SER A 55 4.23 -1.43 17.41
CA SER A 55 4.72 -2.71 17.91
C SER A 55 4.45 -2.91 19.40
N SER A 56 4.55 -1.84 20.20
CA SER A 56 4.30 -1.90 21.65
C SER A 56 2.81 -2.02 22.01
N LEU A 57 1.91 -1.62 21.09
CA LEU A 57 0.46 -1.65 21.31
C LEU A 57 -0.21 -2.92 20.78
N VAL A 58 0.38 -3.60 19.79
CA VAL A 58 -0.22 -4.81 19.21
C VAL A 58 -0.25 -5.94 20.24
N GLY A 59 -1.46 -6.43 20.53
CA GLY A 59 -1.68 -7.59 21.39
C GLY A 59 -1.80 -7.30 22.89
N ILE A 60 -1.70 -6.04 23.32
CA ILE A 60 -1.77 -5.67 24.75
C ILE A 60 -3.12 -6.01 25.40
N LEU A 61 -4.20 -6.08 24.61
CA LEU A 61 -5.54 -6.46 25.05
C LEU A 61 -5.92 -7.90 24.65
N LYS A 62 -4.94 -8.72 24.25
CA LYS A 62 -5.24 -10.10 23.82
C LYS A 62 -5.71 -10.92 25.01
N GLY A 63 -6.93 -11.45 24.93
CA GLY A 63 -7.54 -12.27 25.98
C GLY A 63 -8.23 -11.48 27.09
N THR A 64 -8.32 -10.15 26.98
CA THR A 64 -9.15 -9.35 27.88
C THR A 64 -10.59 -9.28 27.37
N HIS A 65 -11.56 -9.37 28.28
CA HIS A 65 -12.98 -9.12 28.00
C HIS A 65 -13.31 -7.64 28.23
N LEU A 66 -12.67 -6.76 27.47
CA LEU A 66 -12.96 -5.33 27.52
C LEU A 66 -13.89 -4.97 26.37
N ASP A 67 -14.87 -4.14 26.66
CA ASP A 67 -15.81 -3.60 25.69
C ASP A 67 -15.77 -2.06 25.63
N GLU A 68 -16.64 -1.49 24.79
CA GLU A 68 -16.72 -0.04 24.64
C GLU A 68 -17.24 0.67 25.90
N GLU A 69 -18.01 -0.01 26.75
CA GLU A 69 -18.54 0.57 27.98
C GLU A 69 -17.45 0.73 29.03
N ASP A 70 -16.50 -0.21 29.10
CA ASP A 70 -15.29 -0.07 29.90
C ASP A 70 -14.48 1.18 29.52
N TYR A 71 -14.37 1.45 28.23
CA TYR A 71 -13.69 2.65 27.73
C TYR A 71 -14.46 3.93 28.08
N ARG A 72 -15.78 3.95 27.92
CA ARG A 72 -16.62 5.11 28.28
C ARG A 72 -16.52 5.42 29.78
N ARG A 73 -16.62 4.40 30.64
CA ARG A 73 -16.46 4.55 32.09
C ARG A 73 -15.08 5.08 32.47
N HIS A 74 -14.02 4.58 31.83
CA HIS A 74 -12.67 5.11 32.02
C HIS A 74 -12.58 6.61 31.68
N LEU A 75 -13.20 7.06 30.58
CA LEU A 75 -13.19 8.47 30.20
C LEU A 75 -13.95 9.34 31.22
N GLU A 76 -15.10 8.88 31.70
CA GLU A 76 -15.88 9.59 32.74
C GLU A 76 -15.09 9.73 34.05
N GLU A 77 -14.38 8.69 34.48
CA GLU A 77 -13.52 8.73 35.66
C GLU A 77 -12.30 9.63 35.46
N LYS A 78 -11.69 9.60 34.27
CA LYS A 78 -10.48 10.36 33.95
C LYS A 78 -10.71 11.87 33.86
N TYR A 79 -11.88 12.29 33.36
CA TYR A 79 -12.23 13.70 33.17
C TYR A 79 -13.21 14.24 34.22
N ARG A 80 -13.38 13.50 35.33
CA ARG A 80 -14.02 13.99 36.55
C ARG A 80 -13.09 14.92 37.31
#